data_AF-A0A850DZH8-F1
#
_entry.id   AF-A0A850DZH8-F1
#
_cell.length_a   1.000
_cell.length_b   1.000
_cell.length_c   1.000
_cell.angle_alpha   90.00
_cell.angle_beta   90.00
_cell.angle_gamma   90.00
#
_symmetry.space_group_name_H-M   'P 1'
#
loop_
_entity.id
_entity.type
_entity.pdbx_description
1 polymer ?
#
loop_
_entity_poly.entity_id
_entity_poly.type
_entity_poly.pdbx_seq_one_letter_code
_entity_poly.pdbx_strand_id
1 'polypeptide(L)' 'MDAREDPGQWRRRGITPPAELAAMVEARLGWLPIDDPTSADFFFDPLDGSVGEVRA' A
#
# COMPACT_ATOMS: atom_id res chain seq x y z
N MET A 1 14.94 -1.54 21.24
CA MET A 1 14.86 -1.83 19.79
C MET A 1 13.47 -1.48 19.35
N ASP A 2 13.35 -0.46 18.52
CA ASP A 2 12.06 -0.07 17.97
C ASP A 2 11.64 -1.18 16.99
N ALA A 3 10.45 -1.76 17.16
CA ALA A 3 10.01 -2.87 16.31
C ALA A 3 10.01 -2.45 14.82
N ARG A 4 9.91 -1.14 14.56
CA ARG A 4 10.02 -0.50 13.24
C ARG A 4 11.35 -0.72 12.52
N GLU A 5 12.43 -1.02 13.23
CA GLU A 5 13.78 -1.08 12.65
C GLU A 5 14.21 -2.47 12.17
N ASP A 6 13.60 -3.55 12.68
CA ASP A 6 13.93 -4.93 12.29
C ASP A 6 12.78 -5.55 11.47
N PRO A 7 12.93 -5.65 10.14
CA PRO A 7 11.95 -6.27 9.25
C PRO A 7 11.58 -7.71 9.66
N GLY A 8 12.50 -8.44 10.31
CA GLY A 8 12.26 -9.80 10.78
C GLY A 8 11.18 -9.91 11.86
N GLN A 9 10.96 -8.87 12.66
CA GLN A 9 9.90 -8.85 13.67
C GLN A 9 8.50 -8.72 13.06
N TRP A 10 8.36 -7.97 11.97
CA TRP A 10 7.11 -7.81 11.24
C TRP A 10 6.71 -9.11 10.56
N ARG A 11 7.66 -9.72 9.85
CA ARG A 11 7.44 -10.97 9.12
C ARG A 11 7.07 -12.13 10.04
N ARG A 12 7.69 -12.23 11.22
CA ARG A 12 7.31 -13.24 12.24
C ARG A 12 5.87 -13.10 12.72
N ARG A 13 5.27 -11.92 12.59
CA ARG A 13 3.87 -11.65 12.93
C ARG A 13 2.93 -11.73 11.72
N GLY A 14 3.44 -12.09 10.54
CA GLY A 14 2.68 -12.09 9.29
C GLY A 14 2.35 -10.69 8.78
N ILE A 15 3.10 -9.66 9.18
CA ILE A 15 2.87 -8.27 8.80
C ILE A 15 3.97 -7.84 7.82
N THR A 16 3.59 -7.07 6.80
CA THR A 16 4.53 -6.44 5.87
C THR A 16 5.38 -5.38 6.58
N PRO A 17 6.72 -5.42 6.47
CA PRO A 17 7.59 -4.38 7.02
C PRO A 17 7.34 -2.99 6.43
N PRO A 18 7.60 -1.90 7.18
CA PRO A 18 7.27 -0.53 6.74
C PRO A 18 7.92 -0.12 5.41
N ALA A 19 9.19 -0.46 5.18
CA ALA A 19 9.90 -0.13 3.93
C ALA A 19 9.30 -0.85 2.72
N GLU A 20 8.88 -2.11 2.90
CA GLU A 20 8.29 -2.92 1.86
C GLU A 20 6.87 -2.43 1.54
N LEU A 21 6.11 -2.05 2.57
CA LEU A 21 4.80 -1.40 2.42
C LEU A 21 4.91 -0.06 1.68
N ALA A 22 5.89 0.77 2.00
CA ALA A 22 6.13 2.05 1.31
C ALA A 22 6.41 1.83 -0.19
N ALA A 23 7.26 0.86 -0.53
CA ALA A 23 7.53 0.51 -1.93
C ALA A 23 6.28 0.03 -2.67
N MET A 24 5.39 -0.73 -2.01
CA MET A 24 4.11 -1.14 -2.59
C MET A 24 3.18 0.05 -2.84
N VAL A 25 3.11 1.00 -1.90
CA VAL A 25 2.33 2.23 -2.04
C VAL A 25 2.86 3.09 -3.18
N GLU A 26 4.18 3.28 -3.27
CA GLU A 26 4.81 4.02 -4.35
C GLU A 26 4.59 3.36 -5.71
N ALA A 27 4.71 2.03 -5.82
CA ALA A 27 4.39 1.31 -7.05
C ALA A 27 2.91 1.47 -7.44
N ARG A 28 2.02 1.56 -6.46
CA ARG A 28 0.57 1.66 -6.66
C ARG A 28 0.08 3.07 -6.97
N LEU A 29 0.64 4.10 -6.35
CA LEU A 29 0.20 5.48 -6.46
C LEU A 29 1.16 6.36 -7.28
N GLY A 30 2.41 5.94 -7.48
CA GLY A 30 3.44 6.76 -8.13
C GLY A 30 3.18 7.08 -9.61
N TRP A 31 2.19 6.43 -10.23
CA TRP A 31 1.73 6.71 -11.58
C TRP A 31 0.40 7.49 -11.63
N LEU A 32 -0.30 7.67 -10.50
CA LEU A 32 -1.54 8.43 -10.42
C LEU A 32 -1.21 9.94 -10.40
N PRO A 33 -1.62 10.72 -11.41
CA PRO A 33 -1.44 12.17 -11.41
C PRO A 33 -2.53 12.83 -10.54
N ILE A 34 -2.54 12.51 -9.24
CA ILE A 34 -3.48 13.06 -8.26
C ILE A 34 -2.69 13.81 -7.19
N ASP A 35 -2.98 15.10 -7.03
CA ASP A 35 -2.28 15.98 -6.08
C ASP A 35 -2.58 15.67 -4.61
N ASP A 36 -3.77 15.14 -4.30
CA ASP A 36 -4.18 14.75 -2.94
C ASP A 36 -4.94 13.41 -2.96
N PRO A 37 -4.22 12.27 -2.92
CA PRO A 37 -4.83 10.95 -3.01
C PRO A 37 -5.66 10.63 -1.76
N THR A 38 -6.87 10.15 -1.98
CA THR A 38 -7.77 9.65 -0.95
C THR A 38 -7.68 8.13 -0.83
N SER A 39 -8.27 7.57 0.23
CA SER A 39 -8.31 6.12 0.40
C SER A 39 -9.08 5.39 -0.70
N ALA A 40 -9.95 6.07 -1.45
CA ALA A 40 -10.70 5.49 -2.56
C ALA A 40 -9.80 5.23 -3.78
N ASP A 41 -8.80 6.10 -4.01
CA ASP A 41 -7.88 6.00 -5.15
C ASP A 41 -7.01 4.73 -5.08
N PHE A 42 -6.84 4.16 -3.89
CA PHE A 42 -6.09 2.92 -3.68
C PHE A 42 -6.77 1.70 -4.32
N PHE A 43 -8.10 1.72 -4.43
CA PHE A 43 -8.90 0.63 -4.99
C PHE A 43 -9.20 0.81 -6.49
N PHE A 44 -8.80 1.93 -7.08
CA PHE A 44 -9.01 2.20 -8.50
C PHE A 44 -8.00 1.44 -9.37
N ASP A 45 -8.44 0.50 -10.19
CA ASP A 45 -7.58 -0.13 -11.19
C ASP A 45 -7.55 0.73 -12.47
N PRO A 46 -6.40 1.34 -12.82
CA PRO A 46 -6.31 2.15 -14.03
C PRO A 46 -6.36 1.36 -15.33
N LEU A 47 -6.10 0.06 -15.29
CA LEU A 47 -6.03 -0.76 -16.50
C LEU A 47 -7.42 -1.09 -17.04
N ASP A 48 -8.42 -1.15 -16.18
CA ASP A 48 -9.81 -1.41 -16.55
C ASP A 48 -10.80 -0.31 -16.11
N GLY A 49 -10.34 0.70 -15.36
CA GLY A 49 -11.13 1.83 -14.90
C GLY A 49 -12.13 1.49 -13.79
N SER A 50 -12.00 0.31 -13.18
CA SER A 50 -12.89 -0.16 -12.13
C SER A 50 -12.42 0.30 -10.75
N VAL A 51 -13.36 0.42 -9.81
CA VAL A 51 -13.05 0.52 -8.38
C VAL A 51 -13.30 -0.85 -7.78
N GLY A 52 -12.24 -1.49 -7.27
CA GLY A 52 -12.34 -2.79 -6.61
C GLY A 52 -13.32 -2.73 -5.45
N GLU A 53 -14.31 -3.63 -5.44
CA GLU A 53 -15.32 -3.70 -4.40
C GLU A 53 -14.71 -4.31 -3.12
N VAL A 54 -14.62 -3.53 -2.05
CA VAL A 54 -14.15 -4.02 -0.75
C VAL A 54 -15.29 -4.77 -0.07
N ARG A 55 -15.32 -6.09 -0.17
CA ARG A 55 -16.23 -6.91 0.64
C ARG A 55 -15.75 -6.97 2.09
N ALA A 56 -16.60 -6.48 2.99
CA ALA A 56 -16.44 -6.53 4.44
C ALA A 56 -16.65 -7.95 5.00
#